data_AF-A0A2S4L8G7-F1
#
_entry.id   AF-A0A2S4L8G7-F1
#
_cell.length_a   1.000
_cell.length_b   1.000
_cell.length_c   1.000
_cell.angle_alpha   90.00
_cell.angle_beta   90.00
_cell.angle_gamma   90.00
#
_symmetry.space_group_name_H-M   'P 1'
#
loop_
_entity.id
_entity.type
_entity.pdbx_description
1 polymer ?
#
loop_
_entity_poly.entity_id
_entity_poly.type
_entity_poly.pdbx_seq_one_letter_code
_entity_poly.pdbx_strand_id
1 'polypeptide(L)'
;MRRGTLAPSGDALDLGMGLWMCQFVADEPWAADLRDQGLRLARRVLAADSGLMRRGAAQRLAFREFGACLGVACASEDDDLKERVDAVVEFWERRLEEDSDVELRPISLVMYSAALIPGGRSHHLEAK
;
A
#
# COMPACT_ATOMS: atom_id res chain seq x y z
N MET A 1 -0.01 -30.29 1.41
CA MET A 1 0.72 -29.04 1.67
C MET A 1 0.44 -28.61 3.10
N ARG A 2 1.47 -28.32 3.91
CA ARG A 2 1.25 -27.80 5.27
C ARG A 2 0.59 -26.42 5.14
N ARG A 3 -0.68 -26.31 5.55
CA ARG A 3 -1.39 -25.03 5.71
C ARG A 3 -0.73 -24.28 6.86
N GLY A 4 0.34 -23.53 6.56
CA GLY A 4 0.72 -22.44 7.43
C GLY A 4 -0.41 -21.41 7.40
N THR A 5 -0.81 -20.89 8.55
CA THR A 5 -1.74 -19.77 8.61
C THR A 5 -1.08 -18.60 7.90
N LEU A 6 -1.63 -18.18 6.75
CA LEU A 6 -1.17 -16.98 6.04
C LEU A 6 -1.49 -15.78 6.91
N ALA A 7 -0.48 -14.95 7.17
CA ALA A 7 -0.60 -13.74 7.96
C ALA A 7 0.04 -12.57 7.20
N PRO A 8 -0.53 -11.35 7.32
CA PRO A 8 0.03 -10.18 6.65
C PRO A 8 1.37 -9.78 7.28
N SER A 9 2.31 -9.31 6.43
CA SER A 9 3.60 -8.78 6.87
C SER A 9 3.45 -7.40 7.52
N GLY A 10 4.32 -7.08 8.48
CA GLY A 10 4.43 -5.75 9.07
C GLY A 10 5.29 -4.78 8.27
N ASP A 11 6.03 -5.26 7.26
CA ASP A 11 6.71 -4.39 6.31
C ASP A 11 5.70 -3.72 5.38
N ALA A 12 5.85 -2.42 5.14
CA ALA A 12 4.89 -1.64 4.35
C ALA A 12 4.75 -2.18 2.91
N LEU A 13 5.86 -2.56 2.27
CA LEU A 13 5.81 -3.08 0.91
C LEU A 13 5.12 -4.43 0.87
N ASP A 14 5.56 -5.36 1.71
CA ASP A 14 5.02 -6.72 1.73
C ASP A 14 3.53 -6.72 2.10
N LEU A 15 3.11 -5.86 3.04
CA LEU A 15 1.71 -5.64 3.39
C LEU A 15 0.91 -5.19 2.16
N GLY A 16 1.42 -4.18 1.46
CA GLY A 16 0.81 -3.65 0.24
C GLY A 16 0.70 -4.70 -0.86
N MET A 17 1.77 -5.45 -1.11
CA MET A 17 1.78 -6.52 -2.12
C MET A 17 0.80 -7.64 -1.76
N GLY A 18 0.71 -8.01 -0.48
CA GLY A 18 -0.28 -8.98 -0.01
C GLY A 18 -1.72 -8.53 -0.25
N LEU A 19 -2.04 -7.29 0.08
CA LEU A 19 -3.37 -6.70 -0.18
C LEU A 19 -3.67 -6.60 -1.68
N TRP A 20 -2.71 -6.11 -2.46
CA TRP A 20 -2.83 -6.01 -3.91
C TRP A 20 -3.06 -7.39 -4.55
N MET A 21 -2.36 -8.43 -4.11
CA MET A 21 -2.55 -9.79 -4.62
C MET A 21 -3.94 -10.37 -4.31
N CYS A 22 -4.50 -10.07 -3.15
CA CYS A 22 -5.82 -10.57 -2.74
C CYS A 22 -6.94 -10.16 -3.71
N GLN A 23 -6.78 -9.05 -4.45
CA GLN A 23 -7.78 -8.60 -5.41
C GLN A 23 -7.98 -9.57 -6.59
N PHE A 24 -6.94 -10.32 -6.97
CA PHE A 24 -6.98 -11.23 -8.13
C PHE A 24 -7.64 -12.58 -7.81
N VAL A 25 -7.79 -12.89 -6.53
CA VAL A 25 -8.32 -14.17 -6.02
C VAL A 25 -9.34 -13.90 -4.92
N ALA A 26 -10.16 -12.87 -5.11
CA ALA A 26 -11.09 -12.37 -4.10
C ALA A 26 -12.17 -13.37 -3.67
N ASP A 27 -12.40 -14.40 -4.49
CA ASP A 27 -13.31 -15.52 -4.25
C ASP A 27 -12.72 -16.61 -3.33
N GLU A 28 -11.41 -16.61 -3.12
CA GLU A 28 -10.74 -17.54 -2.23
C GLU A 28 -10.91 -17.13 -0.75
N PRO A 29 -11.41 -18.01 0.15
CA PRO A 29 -11.65 -17.66 1.56
C PRO A 29 -10.40 -17.16 2.29
N TRP A 30 -9.24 -17.74 1.98
CA TRP A 30 -7.97 -17.32 2.60
C TRP A 30 -7.56 -15.90 2.18
N ALA A 31 -7.93 -15.46 0.98
CA ALA A 31 -7.63 -14.13 0.47
C ALA A 31 -8.50 -13.08 1.16
N ALA A 32 -9.78 -13.38 1.40
CA ALA A 32 -10.65 -12.54 2.21
C ALA A 32 -10.12 -12.39 3.65
N ASP A 33 -9.73 -13.50 4.28
CA ASP A 33 -9.16 -13.47 5.63
C ASP A 33 -7.84 -12.68 5.69
N LEU A 34 -6.96 -12.86 4.70
CA LEU A 34 -5.69 -12.14 4.61
C LEU A 34 -5.90 -10.65 4.35
N ARG A 35 -6.85 -10.28 3.48
CA ARG A 35 -7.24 -8.90 3.22
C ARG A 35 -7.73 -8.22 4.48
N ASP A 36 -8.66 -8.84 5.20
CA ASP A 36 -9.26 -8.24 6.40
C ASP A 36 -8.22 -8.06 7.52
N GLN A 37 -7.34 -9.05 7.71
CA GLN A 37 -6.20 -8.94 8.63
C GLN A 37 -5.21 -7.86 8.17
N GLY A 38 -4.92 -7.80 6.87
CA GLY A 38 -4.02 -6.83 6.26
C GLY A 38 -4.52 -5.40 6.44
N LEU A 39 -5.81 -5.13 6.20
CA LEU A 39 -6.41 -3.81 6.40
C LEU A 39 -6.40 -3.37 7.88
N ARG A 40 -6.58 -4.29 8.83
CA ARG A 40 -6.39 -4.00 10.26
C ARG A 40 -4.92 -3.67 10.59
N LEU A 41 -3.97 -4.33 9.94
CA LEU A 41 -2.55 -4.03 10.11
C LEU A 41 -2.19 -2.70 9.43
N ALA A 42 -2.72 -2.41 8.25
CA ALA A 42 -2.52 -1.16 7.51
C ALA A 42 -2.95 0.05 8.34
N ARG A 43 -4.12 0.00 9.00
CA ARG A 43 -4.55 1.07 9.94
C ARG A 43 -3.50 1.35 11.01
N ARG A 44 -2.84 0.31 11.55
CA ARG A 44 -1.78 0.46 12.57
C ARG A 44 -0.45 0.95 12.00
N VAL A 45 -0.03 0.43 10.84
CA VAL A 45 1.24 0.78 10.19
C VAL A 45 1.22 2.22 9.67
N LEU A 46 0.09 2.64 9.08
CA LEU A 46 -0.11 3.97 8.51
C LEU A 46 -0.68 4.99 9.50
N ALA A 47 -0.82 4.63 10.79
CA ALA A 47 -1.22 5.59 11.80
C ALA A 47 -0.14 6.67 11.98
N ALA A 48 -0.55 7.92 12.17
CA ALA A 48 0.38 9.04 12.38
C ALA A 48 1.31 8.82 13.60
N ASP A 49 0.79 8.13 14.63
CA ASP A 49 1.54 7.73 15.82
C ASP A 49 2.21 6.35 15.68
N SER A 50 2.28 5.77 14.48
CA SER A 50 2.99 4.52 14.27
C SER A 50 4.51 4.72 14.37
N GLY A 51 5.22 3.65 14.74
CA GLY A 51 6.68 3.69 14.79
C GLY A 51 7.35 3.94 13.43
N LEU A 52 6.63 3.73 12.32
CA LEU A 52 7.08 4.04 10.97
C LEU A 52 6.82 5.51 10.63
N MET A 53 5.60 6.01 10.86
CA MET A 53 5.20 7.38 10.49
C MET A 53 5.88 8.46 11.34
N ARG A 54 6.27 8.15 12.59
CA ARG A 54 7.07 9.08 13.42
C ARG A 54 8.51 9.31 12.94
N ARG A 55 9.00 8.50 12.00
CA ARG A 55 10.38 8.61 11.51
C ARG A 55 10.49 9.73 10.47
N GLY A 56 11.67 10.35 10.42
CA GLY A 56 12.01 11.27 9.34
C GLY A 56 12.21 10.53 8.01
N ALA A 57 12.20 11.29 6.91
CA ALA A 57 12.32 10.75 5.55
C ALA A 57 13.55 9.85 5.37
N ALA A 58 14.71 10.24 5.92
CA ALA A 58 15.97 9.47 5.83
C ALA A 58 15.92 8.06 6.49
N GLN A 59 14.92 7.77 7.32
CA GLN A 59 14.73 6.48 7.98
C GLN A 59 13.55 5.68 7.41
N ARG A 60 12.97 6.17 6.31
CA ARG A 60 11.80 5.62 5.65
C ARG A 60 12.14 5.39 4.18
N LEU A 61 11.36 4.52 3.52
CA LEU A 61 11.57 4.18 2.12
C LEU A 61 10.29 4.44 1.36
N ALA A 62 10.31 5.47 0.51
CA ALA A 62 9.14 5.95 -0.24
C ALA A 62 8.45 4.82 -1.01
N PHE A 63 9.20 4.05 -1.80
CA PHE A 63 8.64 2.94 -2.57
C PHE A 63 7.90 1.88 -1.73
N ARG A 64 8.35 1.63 -0.49
CA ARG A 64 7.68 0.65 0.40
C ARG A 64 6.34 1.17 0.89
N GLU A 65 6.30 2.44 1.25
CA GLU A 65 5.09 3.07 1.75
C GLU A 65 4.08 3.31 0.62
N PHE A 66 4.53 3.67 -0.58
CA PHE A 66 3.67 3.69 -1.77
C PHE A 66 3.14 2.29 -2.11
N GLY A 67 3.91 1.23 -1.88
CA GLY A 67 3.42 -0.14 -2.00
C GLY A 67 2.25 -0.43 -1.06
N ALA A 68 2.35 -0.01 0.21
CA ALA A 68 1.23 -0.08 1.15
C ALA A 68 0.02 0.71 0.65
N CYS A 69 0.24 1.93 0.14
CA CYS A 69 -0.82 2.79 -0.41
C CYS A 69 -1.56 2.11 -1.57
N LEU A 70 -0.82 1.58 -2.55
CA LEU A 70 -1.37 0.82 -3.67
C LEU A 70 -2.22 -0.36 -3.18
N GLY A 71 -1.68 -1.17 -2.26
CA GLY A 71 -2.39 -2.33 -1.73
C GLY A 71 -3.68 -1.96 -1.00
N VAL A 72 -3.63 -0.94 -0.13
CA VAL A 72 -4.80 -0.46 0.60
C VAL A 72 -5.86 0.07 -0.36
N ALA A 73 -5.48 0.90 -1.32
CA ALA A 73 -6.42 1.49 -2.27
C ALA A 73 -7.05 0.46 -3.21
N CYS A 74 -6.37 -0.64 -3.54
CA CYS A 74 -6.97 -1.78 -4.25
C CYS A 74 -7.90 -2.63 -3.38
N ALA A 75 -7.71 -2.63 -2.06
CA ALA A 75 -8.36 -3.57 -1.15
C ALA A 75 -9.50 -2.97 -0.30
N SER A 76 -9.63 -1.64 -0.25
CA SER A 76 -10.58 -0.96 0.64
C SER A 76 -11.07 0.38 0.10
N GLU A 77 -12.35 0.67 0.35
CA GLU A 77 -12.95 1.98 0.16
C GLU A 77 -13.18 2.73 1.49
N ASP A 78 -12.53 2.30 2.57
CA ASP A 78 -12.65 2.93 3.90
C ASP A 78 -12.00 4.33 3.92
N ASP A 79 -12.77 5.34 4.36
CA ASP A 79 -12.34 6.74 4.31
C ASP A 79 -11.19 7.07 5.28
N ASP A 80 -11.11 6.43 6.46
CA ASP A 80 -9.97 6.61 7.38
C ASP A 80 -8.68 6.06 6.76
N LEU A 81 -8.77 4.94 6.05
CA LEU A 81 -7.63 4.39 5.31
C LEU A 81 -7.24 5.27 4.11
N LYS A 82 -8.20 5.84 3.39
CA LYS A 82 -7.92 6.81 2.30
C LYS A 82 -7.19 8.04 2.83
N GLU A 83 -7.66 8.64 3.92
CA GLU A 83 -7.00 9.81 4.54
C GLU A 83 -5.55 9.50 4.93
N ARG A 84 -5.29 8.30 5.47
CA ARG A 84 -3.91 7.86 5.80
C ARG A 84 -3.05 7.66 4.55
N VAL A 85 -3.62 7.12 3.48
CA VAL A 85 -2.94 6.97 2.19
C VAL A 85 -2.57 8.35 1.64
N ASP A 86 -3.52 9.28 1.60
CA ASP A 86 -3.31 10.64 1.11
C ASP A 86 -2.20 11.36 1.91
N ALA A 87 -2.19 11.20 3.24
CA ALA A 87 -1.14 11.76 4.09
C ALA A 87 0.28 11.21 3.77
N VAL A 88 0.39 9.92 3.46
CA VAL A 88 1.67 9.31 3.04
C VAL A 88 2.09 9.82 1.67
N VAL A 89 1.14 9.90 0.74
CA VAL A 89 1.37 10.41 -0.61
C VAL A 89 1.85 11.86 -0.59
N GLU A 90 1.14 12.73 0.13
CA GLU A 90 1.47 14.14 0.29
C GLU A 90 2.83 14.34 0.99
N PHE A 91 3.15 13.49 1.98
CA PHE A 91 4.43 13.54 2.68
C PHE A 91 5.61 13.33 1.71
N TRP A 92 5.49 12.32 0.84
CA TRP A 92 6.56 11.95 -0.08
C TRP A 92 6.60 12.79 -1.35
N GLU A 93 5.47 13.24 -1.88
CA GLU A 93 5.42 14.07 -3.08
C GLU A 93 6.32 15.30 -2.94
N ARG A 94 6.29 15.96 -1.77
CA ARG A 94 7.12 17.12 -1.45
C ARG A 94 8.62 16.82 -1.27
N ARG A 95 8.99 15.55 -1.23
CA ARG A 95 10.31 15.06 -0.79
C ARG A 95 10.97 14.11 -1.78
N LEU A 96 10.25 13.72 -2.83
CA LEU A 96 10.65 12.66 -3.74
C LEU A 96 11.90 13.03 -4.54
N GLU A 97 12.14 14.31 -4.78
CA GLU A 97 13.33 14.76 -5.52
C GLU A 97 14.54 15.01 -4.61
N GLU A 98 14.30 15.40 -3.36
CA GLU A 98 15.34 15.88 -2.45
C GLU A 98 15.79 14.82 -1.43
N ASP A 99 14.84 14.12 -0.82
CA ASP A 99 15.09 13.20 0.30
C ASP A 99 15.14 11.72 -0.14
N SER A 100 14.72 11.40 -1.36
CA SER A 100 14.78 10.02 -1.86
C SER A 100 16.23 9.65 -2.19
N ASP A 101 16.66 8.47 -1.75
CA ASP A 101 17.88 7.84 -2.25
C ASP A 101 17.87 7.79 -3.79
N VAL A 102 18.92 8.31 -4.42
CA VAL A 102 19.05 8.42 -5.88
C VAL A 102 18.94 7.05 -6.55
N GLU A 103 19.45 5.99 -5.91
CA GLU A 103 19.37 4.62 -6.44
C GLU A 103 17.93 4.07 -6.36
N LEU A 104 17.16 4.50 -5.35
CA LEU A 104 15.79 4.04 -5.12
C LEU A 104 14.74 4.97 -5.75
N ARG A 105 15.13 6.11 -6.30
CA ARG A 105 14.22 7.06 -6.94
C ARG A 105 13.44 6.44 -8.11
N PRO A 106 14.04 5.66 -9.02
CA PRO A 106 13.29 5.06 -10.12
C PRO A 106 12.13 4.18 -9.63
N ILE A 107 12.38 3.30 -8.65
CA ILE A 107 11.33 2.45 -8.09
C ILE A 107 10.32 3.27 -7.27
N SER A 108 10.76 4.31 -6.57
CA SER A 108 9.88 5.19 -5.81
C SER A 108 8.90 5.95 -6.71
N LEU A 109 9.36 6.43 -7.88
CA LEU A 109 8.50 7.09 -8.88
C LEU A 109 7.48 6.13 -9.51
N VAL A 110 7.88 4.90 -9.81
CA VAL A 110 6.96 3.87 -10.32
C VAL A 110 5.88 3.57 -9.28
N MET A 111 6.28 3.35 -8.02
CA MET A 111 5.34 3.03 -6.95
C MET A 111 4.45 4.23 -6.61
N TYR A 112 4.98 5.45 -6.66
CA TYR A 112 4.20 6.69 -6.52
C TYR A 112 3.10 6.77 -7.58
N SER A 113 3.46 6.56 -8.84
CA SER A 113 2.50 6.57 -9.96
C SER A 113 1.43 5.50 -9.80
N ALA A 114 1.80 4.31 -9.33
CA ALA A 114 0.86 3.22 -9.07
C ALA A 114 -0.07 3.52 -7.89
N ALA A 115 0.44 4.17 -6.83
CA ALA A 115 -0.36 4.58 -5.68
C ALA A 115 -1.37 5.69 -6.03
N LEU A 116 -1.02 6.62 -6.93
CA LEU A 116 -1.94 7.65 -7.42
C LEU A 116 -3.06 7.10 -8.30
N ILE A 117 -2.79 6.04 -9.06
CA ILE A 117 -3.75 5.43 -9.98
C ILE A 117 -3.80 3.91 -9.73
N PRO A 118 -4.37 3.47 -8.59
CA PRO A 118 -4.47 2.05 -8.27
C PRO A 118 -5.34 1.32 -9.29
N GLY A 119 -4.84 0.18 -9.79
CA GLY A 119 -5.62 -0.71 -10.65
C GLY A 119 -5.99 -0.15 -12.04
N GLY A 120 -5.35 0.94 -12.48
CA GLY A 120 -5.45 1.50 -13.84
C GLY A 120 -6.85 1.38 -14.43
N ARG A 121 -7.81 2.17 -13.93
CA ARG A 121 -9.25 2.17 -14.27
C ARG A 121 -9.59 1.11 -15.32
N SER A 122 -9.91 -0.10 -14.85
CA SER A 122 -10.73 -1.02 -15.62
C SER A 122 -12.11 -0.39 -15.75
N HIS A 123 -12.21 0.69 -16.53
CA HIS A 123 -13.45 0.97 -17.23
C HIS A 123 -13.75 -0.36 -17.92
N HIS A 124 -14.80 -1.04 -17.46
CA HIS A 124 -15.66 -1.74 -18.39
C HIS A 124 -15.78 -0.79 -19.58
N LEU A 125 -15.10 -1.13 -20.67
CA LEU A 125 -15.59 -0.76 -21.98
C LEU A 125 -17.02 -1.29 -21.96
N GLU A 126 -17.97 -0.40 -21.67
CA GLU A 126 -19.35 -0.57 -22.06
C GLU A 126 -19.31 -0.68 -23.59
N ALA A 127 -19.02 -1.88 -24.07
CA ALA A 127 -19.31 -2.26 -25.43
C ALA A 127 -20.83 -2.28 -25.52
N LYS A 128 -21.36 -1.16 -25.99
CA LYS A 128 -22.68 -1.09 -26.63
C LYS A 128 -22.79 -2.11 -27.75
#